data_AF-A0AAN0LV49-F1
#
_entry.id   AF-A0AAN0LV49-F1
#
_cell.length_a   1.000
_cell.length_b   1.000
_cell.length_c   1.000
_cell.angle_alpha   90.00
_cell.angle_beta   90.00
_cell.angle_gamma   90.00
#
_symmetry.space_group_name_H-M   'P 1'
#
loop_
_entity.id
_entity.type
_entity.pdbx_description
1 polymer ?
#
loop_
_entity_poly.entity_id
_entity_poly.type
_entity_poly.pdbx_seq_one_letter_code
_entity_poly.pdbx_strand_id
1 'polypeptide(L)' 'MLLDKRNVMLVGSPETIIEKILYQYDVYNNDRIMLQLDLGGMPWEQVKYNIEMIGKVIAPRVREEIAKRQLAKVEA' A
#
# COMPACT_ATOMS: atom_id res chain seq x y z
N MET A 1 10.63 -2.91 14.48
CA MET A 1 9.57 -2.01 14.98
C MET A 1 8.49 -1.93 13.89
N LEU A 2 7.19 -1.95 14.19
CA LEU A 2 6.07 -2.20 13.24
C LEU A 2 6.10 -1.38 11.93
N LEU A 3 6.73 -0.21 11.93
CA LEU A 3 6.85 0.68 10.79
C LEU A 3 7.92 0.28 9.76
N ASP A 4 8.79 -0.69 10.06
CA ASP A 4 9.77 -1.20 9.08
C ASP A 4 9.07 -1.68 7.80
N LYS A 5 9.53 -1.22 6.64
CA LYS A 5 8.93 -1.55 5.34
C LYS A 5 8.92 -3.05 5.02
N ARG A 6 9.82 -3.81 5.66
CA ARG A 6 9.95 -5.28 5.51
C ARG A 6 8.96 -6.05 6.39
N ASN A 7 8.32 -5.38 7.35
CA ASN A 7 7.32 -6.04 8.19
C ASN A 7 6.05 -6.36 7.37
N VAL A 8 5.49 -7.55 7.61
CA VAL A 8 4.30 -8.05 6.91
C VAL A 8 3.04 -7.23 7.18
N MET A 9 2.98 -6.54 8.33
CA MET A 9 1.84 -5.71 8.70
C MET A 9 1.89 -4.38 7.97
N LEU A 10 0.79 -4.08 7.26
CA LEU A 10 0.52 -2.78 6.63
C LEU A 10 -0.11 -1.83 7.66
N VAL A 11 0.70 -1.36 8.61
CA VAL A 11 0.30 -0.42 9.67
C VAL A 11 1.22 0.79 9.65
N GLY A 12 0.63 1.99 9.71
CA GLY A 12 1.37 3.26 9.72
C GLY A 12 0.60 4.39 9.05
N SER A 13 1.32 5.49 8.73
CA SER A 13 0.77 6.58 7.92
C SER A 13 0.55 6.14 6.47
N PRO A 14 -0.24 6.87 5.65
CA PRO A 14 -0.39 6.59 4.23
C PRO A 14 0.95 6.44 3.51
N GLU A 15 1.94 7.28 3.80
CA GLU A 15 3.30 7.23 3.24
C GLU A 15 4.01 5.93 3.64
N THR A 16 3.89 5.54 4.91
CA THR A 16 4.44 4.27 5.41
C THR A 16 3.83 3.08 4.66
N ILE A 17 2.51 3.10 4.42
CA ILE A 17 1.82 2.04 3.68
C ILE A 17 2.26 2.02 2.21
N ILE A 18 2.40 3.18 1.56
CA ILE A 18 2.89 3.28 0.18
C ILE A 18 4.29 2.68 0.08
N GLU A 19 5.21 3.03 0.98
CA GLU A 19 6.57 2.48 0.98
C GLU A 19 6.59 0.96 1.18
N LYS A 20 5.77 0.45 2.10
CA LYS A 20 5.64 -1.01 2.34
C LYS A 20 5.11 -1.73 1.09
N ILE A 21 4.08 -1.18 0.45
CA ILE A 21 3.50 -1.75 -0.77
C ILE A 21 4.51 -1.76 -1.91
N LEU A 22 5.22 -0.65 -2.13
CA LEU A 22 6.24 -0.56 -3.18
C LEU A 22 7.41 -1.50 -2.93
N TYR A 23 7.81 -1.67 -1.67
CA TYR A 23 8.80 -2.67 -1.30
C TYR A 23 8.31 -4.10 -1.61
N GLN A 24 7.08 -4.45 -1.27
CA GLN A 24 6.50 -5.74 -1.61
C GLN A 24 6.44 -5.97 -3.12
N TYR A 25 6.07 -4.94 -3.90
CA TYR A 25 6.13 -4.98 -5.35
C TYR A 25 7.54 -5.27 -5.88
N ASP A 26 8.57 -4.63 -5.34
CA ASP A 26 9.95 -4.86 -5.78
C ASP A 26 10.43 -6.29 -5.46
N VAL A 27 9.98 -6.85 -4.35
CA VAL A 27 10.39 -8.19 -3.90
C VAL A 27 9.60 -9.30 -4.60
N TYR A 28 8.29 -9.13 -4.78
CA TYR A 28 7.38 -10.18 -5.25
C TYR A 28 6.89 -9.98 -6.68
N ASN A 29 7.03 -8.78 -7.24
CA ASN A 29 6.49 -8.39 -8.55
C ASN A 29 4.99 -8.71 -8.69
N ASN A 30 4.23 -8.50 -7.61
CA ASN A 30 2.78 -8.75 -7.57
C ASN A 30 2.01 -7.66 -8.33
N ASP A 31 0.88 -8.03 -8.92
CA ASP A 31 -0.02 -7.13 -9.66
C ASP A 31 -1.27 -6.74 -8.85
N ARG A 32 -1.54 -7.46 -7.76
CA ARG A 32 -2.71 -7.28 -6.90
C ARG A 32 -2.31 -7.28 -5.43
N ILE A 33 -3.07 -6.53 -4.63
CA ILE A 33 -3.00 -6.52 -3.16
C ILE A 33 -4.42 -6.67 -2.62
N MET A 34 -4.57 -7.48 -1.57
CA MET A 34 -5.81 -7.62 -0.80
C MET A 34 -5.53 -7.18 0.63
N LEU A 35 -6.43 -6.37 1.20
CA LEU A 35 -6.27 -5.79 2.52
C LEU A 35 -7.41 -6.22 3.41
N GLN A 36 -7.09 -6.75 4.60
CA GLN A 36 -8.07 -6.96 5.65
C GLN A 36 -8.11 -5.71 6.53
N LEU A 37 -9.19 -4.93 6.42
CA LEU A 37 -9.35 -3.64 7.12
C LEU A 37 -10.16 -3.73 8.41
N ASP A 38 -11.02 -4.75 8.52
CA ASP A 38 -11.83 -5.04 9.69
C ASP A 38 -11.43 -6.39 10.26
N LEU A 39 -11.29 -6.42 11.59
CA LEU A 39 -11.13 -7.64 12.37
C LEU A 39 -12.04 -7.54 13.58
N GLY A 40 -13.11 -8.35 13.60
CA GLY A 40 -13.97 -8.49 14.77
C GLY A 40 -15.00 -7.37 14.95
N GLY A 41 -15.40 -6.66 13.89
CA GLY A 41 -16.48 -5.67 13.95
C GLY A 41 -16.01 -4.31 14.43
N MET A 42 -14.96 -3.79 13.80
CA MET A 42 -14.43 -2.46 14.07
C MET A 42 -15.48 -1.36 13.86
N PRO A 43 -15.37 -0.21 14.55
CA PRO A 43 -16.28 0.91 14.32
C PRO A 43 -16.27 1.35 12.85
N TRP A 44 -17.46 1.49 12.26
CA TRP A 44 -17.65 1.80 10.85
C TRP A 44 -16.82 3.01 10.39
N GLU A 45 -16.79 4.09 11.16
CA GLU A 45 -16.04 5.30 10.79
C GLU A 45 -14.54 5.06 10.62
N GLN A 46 -13.95 4.12 11.37
CA GLN A 46 -12.54 3.76 11.21
C GLN A 46 -12.31 2.95 9.93
N VAL A 47 -13.18 1.98 9.66
CA VAL A 47 -13.12 1.18 8.42
C VAL A 47 -13.31 2.07 7.20
N LYS A 48 -14.31 2.97 7.24
CA LYS A 48 -14.59 3.96 6.21
C LYS A 48 -13.40 4.90 5.99
N TYR A 49 -12.81 5.43 7.06
CA TYR A 49 -11.60 6.25 6.95
C TYR A 49 -10.47 5.51 6.22
N ASN A 50 -10.21 4.25 6.58
CA ASN A 50 -9.19 3.44 5.90
C ASN A 50 -9.52 3.24 4.42
N ILE A 51 -10.76 2.90 4.07
CA ILE A 51 -11.21 2.77 2.68
C ILE A 51 -10.98 4.08 1.91
N GLU A 52 -11.33 5.22 2.49
CA GLU A 52 -11.14 6.53 1.88
C GLU A 52 -9.66 6.86 1.66
N MET A 53 -8.80 6.62 2.66
CA MET A 53 -7.36 6.85 2.52
C MET A 53 -6.72 5.94 1.49
N ILE A 54 -7.15 4.68 1.42
CA ILE A 54 -6.70 3.73 0.40
C ILE A 54 -7.11 4.21 -0.99
N GLY A 55 -8.37 4.57 -1.18
CA GLY A 55 -8.92 4.96 -2.47
C GLY A 55 -8.41 6.32 -2.96
N LYS A 56 -8.28 7.31 -2.08
CA LYS A 56 -7.95 8.69 -2.45
C LYS A 56 -6.46 8.99 -2.44
N VAL A 57 -5.67 8.31 -1.60
CA VAL A 57 -4.26 8.67 -1.37
C VAL A 57 -3.33 7.51 -1.75
N ILE A 58 -3.49 6.35 -1.13
CA ILE A 58 -2.49 5.27 -1.23
C ILE A 58 -2.50 4.63 -2.63
N ALA A 59 -3.66 4.18 -3.11
CA ALA A 59 -3.74 3.47 -4.38
C ALA A 59 -3.31 4.31 -5.59
N PRO A 60 -3.70 5.60 -5.73
CA PRO A 60 -3.21 6.44 -6.81
C PRO A 60 -1.68 6.60 -6.78
N ARG A 61 -1.10 6.89 -5.61
CA ARG A 61 0.35 7.10 -5.46
C ARG A 61 1.16 5.83 -5.73
N VAL A 62 0.70 4.67 -5.26
CA VAL A 62 1.36 3.38 -5.57
C VAL A 62 1.35 3.11 -7.07
N ARG A 63 0.20 3.30 -7.74
CA ARG A 63 0.08 3.07 -9.19
C ARG A 63 0.99 3.99 -9.99
N GLU A 64 1.05 5.26 -9.62
CA GLU A 64 1.95 6.26 -10.23
C GLU A 64 3.41 5.82 -10.13
N GLU A 65 3.86 5.43 -8.94
CA GLU A 65 5.25 5.02 -8.71
C GLU A 65 5.61 3.71 -9.44
N ILE A 66 4.68 2.74 -9.47
CA ILE A 66 4.89 1.50 -10.24
C ILE A 66 4.99 1.80 -11.74
N ALA A 67 4.14 2.67 -12.28
CA ALA A 67 4.19 3.06 -13.69
C ALA A 67 5.53 3.72 -14.05
N LYS A 68 6.02 4.65 -13.22
CA LYS A 68 7.35 5.27 -13.39
C LYS A 68 8.46 4.23 -13.42
N ARG A 69 8.43 3.26 -12.51
CA ARG A 69 9.43 2.18 -12.45
C ARG A 69 9.39 1.28 -13.68
N GLN A 70 8.19 0.97 -14.18
CA GLN A 70 8.03 0.17 -15.41
C GLN A 70 8.59 0.91 -16.62
N LEU A 71 8.32 2.21 -16.75
CA LEU A 71 8.90 3.04 -17.82
C LEU A 71 10.44 3.06 -17.75
N ALA A 72 11.00 3.28 -16.56
CA ALA A 72 12.46 3.28 -16.37
C ALA A 72 13.12 1.92 -16.70
N LYS A 73 12.42 0.80 -16.48
CA LYS A 73 12.90 -0.55 -16.87
C LYS A 73 12.88 -0.79 -18.38
N VAL A 74 12.04 -0.06 -19.14
CA VAL A 74 11.99 -0.15 -20.60
C VAL A 74 13.09 0.70 -21.25
N GLU A 75 13.50 1.78 -20.58
CA GLU A 75 14.52 2.73 -21.07
C GLU A 75 15.97 2.31 -20.75
N ALA A 76 16.15 1.36 -19.83
CA ALA A 76 17.45 0.79 -19.43
C ALA A 76 17.79 -0.47 -20.23
#